data_AF-A0A7M3YP61-F1
#
_entry.id   AF-A0A7M3YP61-F1
#
_cell.length_a   1.000
_cell.length_b   1.000
_cell.length_c   1.000
_cell.angle_alpha   90.00
_cell.angle_beta   90.00
_cell.angle_gamma   90.00
#
_symmetry.space_group_name_H-M   'P 1'
#
loop_
_entity.id
_entity.type
_entity.pdbx_description
1 polymer ?
#
loop_
_entity_poly.entity_id
_entity_poly.type
_entity_poly.pdbx_seq_one_letter_code
_entity_poly.pdbx_strand_id
1 'polypeptide(L)'
;EFDSLSQEMEEEARKQAEEIIRQQEAEKQRLIEEQQAKEAAELEAAEQARREEEAAKSKPVPILLEEDGSVIGHERFIEQLGGMKLSSERRNAIAHSPTQSCEIQIISVEKTLTGKGSMKNGVTVIGKLRGEQDIEIELRLPSDAVDQAMSFKPNHVIEAEAQVSDWNAGRRRAVLDATKFDYL
;
A
#
# COMPACT_ATOMS: atom_id res chain seq x y z
N GLU A 1 52.78 -63.19 35.01
CA GLU A 1 52.97 -61.75 34.72
C GLU A 1 52.50 -61.36 33.31
N PHE A 2 52.63 -62.20 32.27
CA PHE A 2 52.11 -61.88 30.92
C PHE A 2 50.58 -61.96 30.77
N ASP A 3 49.90 -62.87 31.47
CA ASP A 3 48.43 -63.02 31.37
C ASP A 3 47.64 -61.83 31.97
N SER A 4 48.15 -61.18 33.02
CA SER A 4 47.46 -60.02 33.60
C SER A 4 47.56 -58.78 32.72
N LEU A 5 48.70 -58.60 32.03
CA LEU A 5 48.91 -57.50 31.09
C LEU A 5 48.01 -57.62 29.86
N SER A 6 47.73 -58.85 29.40
CA SER A 6 46.82 -59.10 28.28
C SER A 6 45.35 -58.84 28.66
N GLN A 7 44.94 -59.20 29.87
CA GLN A 7 43.59 -58.91 30.37
C GLN A 7 43.37 -57.41 30.60
N GLU A 8 44.37 -56.70 31.11
CA GLU A 8 44.29 -55.25 31.36
C GLU A 8 44.17 -54.47 30.03
N MET A 9 44.88 -54.91 28.98
CA MET A 9 44.78 -54.34 27.64
C MET A 9 43.41 -54.62 26.97
N GLU A 10 42.80 -55.79 27.20
CA GLU A 10 41.45 -56.10 26.74
C GLU A 10 40.37 -55.27 27.47
N GLU A 11 40.53 -55.04 28.78
CA GLU A 11 39.62 -54.19 29.55
C GLU A 11 39.73 -52.71 29.14
N GLU A 12 40.93 -52.21 28.85
CA GLU A 12 41.11 -50.85 28.30
C GLU A 12 40.50 -50.71 26.91
N ALA A 13 40.69 -51.69 26.02
CA ALA A 13 40.06 -51.68 24.69
C ALA A 13 38.52 -51.69 24.78
N ARG A 14 37.96 -52.42 25.75
CA ARG A 14 36.51 -52.45 26.00
C ARG A 14 35.99 -51.12 26.53
N LYS A 15 36.70 -50.47 27.45
CA LYS A 15 36.34 -49.14 27.96
C LYS A 15 36.39 -48.08 26.86
N GLN A 16 37.42 -48.12 26.01
CA GLN A 16 37.52 -47.20 24.85
C GLN A 16 36.38 -47.42 23.86
N ALA A 17 36.02 -48.67 23.56
CA ALA A 17 34.89 -48.97 22.68
C ALA A 17 33.55 -48.45 23.24
N GLU A 18 33.32 -48.59 24.55
CA GLU A 18 32.12 -48.07 25.22
C GLU A 18 32.06 -46.53 25.21
N GLU A 19 33.20 -45.87 25.40
CA GLU A 19 33.28 -44.40 25.34
C GLU A 19 33.02 -43.86 23.92
N ILE A 20 33.52 -44.55 22.89
CA ILE A 20 33.24 -44.22 21.48
C ILE A 20 31.75 -44.35 21.17
N ILE A 21 31.11 -45.43 21.61
CA ILE A 21 29.66 -45.64 21.39
C ILE A 21 28.86 -44.52 22.07
N ARG A 22 29.22 -44.15 23.30
CA ARG A 22 28.55 -43.08 24.03
C ARG A 22 28.71 -41.70 23.36
N GLN A 23 29.89 -41.41 22.80
CA GLN A 23 30.12 -40.18 22.04
C GLN A 23 29.29 -40.15 20.74
N GLN A 24 29.24 -41.27 20.01
CA GLN A 24 28.44 -41.40 18.80
C GLN A 24 26.93 -41.27 19.07
N GLU A 25 26.43 -41.83 20.18
CA GLU A 25 25.04 -41.67 20.57
C GLU A 25 24.70 -40.21 20.94
N ALA A 26 25.59 -39.53 21.67
CA ALA A 26 25.40 -38.12 22.02
C ALA A 26 25.43 -37.21 20.78
N GLU A 27 26.34 -37.46 19.83
CA GLU A 27 26.41 -36.72 18.58
C GLU A 27 25.15 -36.94 17.73
N LYS A 28 24.70 -38.19 17.62
CA LYS A 28 23.46 -38.55 16.92
C LYS A 28 22.25 -37.87 17.54
N GLN A 29 22.18 -37.80 18.87
CA GLN A 29 21.09 -37.13 19.57
C GLN A 29 21.07 -35.61 19.30
N ARG A 30 22.24 -34.96 19.31
CA ARG A 30 22.36 -33.54 18.96
C ARG A 30 21.95 -33.26 17.52
N LEU A 31 22.29 -34.15 16.59
CA LEU A 31 21.95 -34.01 15.18
C LEU A 31 20.44 -34.09 14.94
N ILE A 32 19.75 -34.96 15.70
CA ILE A 32 18.28 -35.07 15.69
C ILE A 32 17.66 -33.79 16.25
N GLU A 33 18.15 -33.28 17.38
CA GLU A 33 17.65 -32.04 17.99
C GLU A 33 17.85 -30.83 17.07
N GLU A 34 19.00 -30.73 16.39
CA GLU A 34 19.27 -29.66 15.42
C GLU A 34 18.34 -29.75 14.20
N GLN A 35 18.07 -30.97 13.69
CA GLN A 35 17.11 -31.15 12.60
C GLN A 35 15.69 -30.76 13.02
N GLN A 36 15.25 -31.16 14.21
CA GLN A 36 13.93 -30.80 14.74
C GLN A 36 13.79 -29.29 14.94
N ALA A 37 14.84 -28.62 15.43
CA ALA A 37 14.85 -27.17 15.59
C ALA A 37 14.77 -26.44 14.24
N LYS A 38 15.46 -26.93 13.21
CA LYS A 38 15.38 -26.38 11.85
C LYS A 38 14.00 -26.57 11.23
N GLU A 39 13.43 -27.76 11.36
CA GLU A 39 12.10 -28.06 10.83
C GLU A 39 11.01 -27.22 11.53
N ALA A 40 11.10 -27.05 12.85
CA ALA A 40 10.20 -26.19 13.61
C ALA A 40 10.30 -24.71 13.17
N ALA A 41 11.52 -24.20 12.99
CA ALA A 41 11.73 -22.83 12.53
C ALA A 41 11.22 -22.61 11.09
N GLU A 42 11.37 -23.60 10.21
CA GLU A 42 10.86 -23.54 8.84
C GLU A 42 9.32 -23.55 8.81
N LEU A 43 8.68 -24.38 9.64
CA LEU A 43 7.22 -24.40 9.80
C LEU A 43 6.68 -23.07 10.34
N GLU A 44 7.32 -22.49 11.35
CA GLU A 44 6.93 -21.19 11.91
C GLU A 44 7.08 -20.07 10.87
N ALA A 45 8.19 -20.06 10.13
CA ALA A 45 8.41 -19.10 9.04
C ALA A 45 7.37 -19.25 7.92
N ALA A 46 7.02 -20.47 7.54
CA ALA A 46 6.01 -20.74 6.52
C ALA A 46 4.60 -20.32 6.99
N GLU A 47 4.25 -20.58 8.26
CA GLU A 47 2.97 -20.15 8.82
C GLU A 47 2.88 -18.62 8.90
N GLN A 48 3.97 -17.97 9.32
CA GLN A 48 4.04 -16.51 9.37
C GLN A 48 3.91 -15.90 7.96
N ALA A 49 4.60 -16.45 6.96
CA ALA A 49 4.45 -16.02 5.57
C ALA A 49 3.00 -16.18 5.06
N ARG A 50 2.33 -17.29 5.41
CA ARG A 50 0.94 -17.52 5.02
C ARG A 50 -0.03 -16.55 5.71
N ARG A 51 0.19 -16.24 7.00
CA ARG A 51 -0.59 -15.22 7.72
C ARG A 51 -0.36 -13.82 7.15
N GLU A 52 0.86 -13.49 6.76
CA GLU A 52 1.18 -12.21 6.10
C GLU A 52 0.54 -12.10 4.71
N GLU A 53 0.52 -13.19 3.92
CA GLU A 53 -0.17 -13.24 2.63
C GLU A 53 -1.69 -13.14 2.78
N GLU A 54 -2.28 -13.83 3.76
CA GLU A 54 -3.71 -13.77 4.07
C GLU A 54 -4.11 -12.36 4.57
N ALA A 55 -3.30 -11.76 5.44
CA ALA A 55 -3.49 -10.37 5.88
C ALA A 55 -3.30 -9.35 4.73
N ALA A 56 -2.45 -9.64 3.76
CA ALA A 56 -2.31 -8.82 2.55
C ALA A 56 -3.53 -8.92 1.63
N LYS A 57 -4.10 -10.13 1.46
CA LYS A 57 -5.35 -10.35 0.71
C LYS A 57 -6.59 -9.80 1.40
N SER A 58 -6.58 -9.73 2.74
CA SER A 58 -7.68 -9.15 3.52
C SER A 58 -7.68 -7.62 3.57
N LYS A 59 -6.65 -6.95 3.06
CA LYS A 59 -6.70 -5.48 2.93
C LYS A 59 -7.83 -5.15 1.96
N PRO A 60 -8.84 -4.37 2.38
CA PRO A 60 -9.93 -4.01 1.50
C PRO A 60 -9.34 -3.26 0.31
N VAL A 61 -9.40 -3.89 -0.87
CA VAL A 61 -9.26 -3.17 -2.12
C VAL A 61 -10.41 -2.17 -2.12
N PRO A 62 -10.16 -0.86 -2.31
CA PRO A 62 -11.23 0.11 -2.43
C PRO A 62 -12.13 -0.39 -3.56
N ILE A 63 -13.37 -0.71 -3.23
CA ILE A 63 -14.35 -1.13 -4.23
C ILE A 63 -14.55 0.10 -5.10
N LEU A 64 -14.05 0.07 -6.34
CA LEU A 64 -14.22 1.16 -7.32
C LEU A 64 -15.48 0.97 -8.17
N LEU A 65 -16.30 -0.02 -7.83
CA LEU A 65 -17.52 -0.36 -8.53
C LEU A 65 -18.73 -0.15 -7.61
N GLU A 66 -19.78 0.48 -8.12
CA GLU A 66 -21.09 0.51 -7.47
C GLU A 66 -21.71 -0.91 -7.45
N GLU A 67 -22.82 -1.09 -6.73
CA GLU A 67 -23.53 -2.38 -6.62
C GLU A 67 -23.98 -2.96 -7.97
N ASP A 68 -24.12 -2.10 -8.99
CA ASP A 68 -24.48 -2.46 -10.36
C ASP A 68 -23.27 -2.77 -11.28
N GLY A 69 -22.06 -2.70 -10.75
CA GLY A 69 -20.81 -2.91 -11.50
C GLY A 69 -20.34 -1.70 -12.32
N SER A 70 -21.00 -0.55 -12.22
CA SER A 70 -20.52 0.71 -12.80
C SER A 70 -19.37 1.31 -11.98
N VAL A 71 -18.52 2.13 -12.60
CA VAL A 71 -17.41 2.77 -11.88
C VAL A 71 -17.96 3.86 -10.96
N ILE A 72 -17.53 3.86 -9.70
CA ILE A 72 -17.92 4.88 -8.71
C ILE A 72 -17.54 6.27 -9.22
N GLY A 73 -18.48 7.21 -9.18
CA GLY A 73 -18.27 8.61 -9.56
C GLY A 73 -17.42 9.38 -8.54
N HIS A 74 -16.88 10.52 -8.95
CA HIS A 74 -16.03 11.37 -8.09
C HIS A 74 -16.72 11.73 -6.76
N GLU A 75 -18.02 12.01 -6.75
CA GLU A 75 -18.79 12.37 -5.56
C GLU A 75 -18.68 11.28 -4.48
N ARG A 76 -19.08 10.07 -4.84
CA ARG A 76 -19.07 8.88 -3.97
C ARG A 76 -17.65 8.52 -3.54
N PHE A 77 -16.69 8.61 -4.45
CA PHE A 77 -15.30 8.33 -4.13
C PHE A 77 -14.74 9.33 -3.11
N ILE A 78 -15.08 10.62 -3.25
CA ILE A 78 -14.71 11.68 -2.31
C ILE A 78 -15.34 11.47 -0.92
N GLU A 79 -16.61 11.08 -0.86
CA GLU A 79 -17.28 10.73 0.40
C GLU A 79 -16.55 9.58 1.13
N GLN A 80 -16.19 8.53 0.39
CA GLN A 80 -15.44 7.40 0.94
C GLN A 80 -14.08 7.85 1.49
N LEU A 81 -13.33 8.68 0.74
CA LEU A 81 -12.08 9.26 1.23
C LEU A 81 -12.30 10.08 2.51
N GLY A 82 -13.39 10.85 2.59
CA GLY A 82 -13.76 11.62 3.77
C GLY A 82 -14.09 10.78 5.01
N GLY A 83 -14.54 9.52 4.82
CA GLY A 83 -14.85 8.57 5.89
C GLY A 83 -13.65 7.76 6.41
N MET A 84 -12.56 7.70 5.63
CA MET A 84 -11.37 6.92 5.99
C MET A 84 -10.57 7.57 7.12
N LYS A 85 -10.24 6.77 8.14
CA LYS A 85 -9.48 7.24 9.32
C LYS A 85 -7.98 7.28 9.04
N LEU A 86 -7.43 6.26 8.38
CA LEU A 86 -5.99 6.14 8.17
C LEU A 86 -5.55 6.83 6.88
N SER A 87 -4.40 7.50 6.93
CA SER A 87 -3.80 8.13 5.73
C SER A 87 -3.23 7.10 4.76
N SER A 88 -2.84 5.91 5.24
CA SER A 88 -2.41 4.79 4.41
C SER A 88 -3.55 4.25 3.56
N GLU A 89 -4.74 4.07 4.14
CA GLU A 89 -5.96 3.64 3.44
C GLU A 89 -6.34 4.62 2.33
N ARG A 90 -6.38 5.92 2.66
CA ARG A 90 -6.66 6.97 1.66
C ARG A 90 -5.67 6.97 0.51
N ARG A 91 -4.36 6.90 0.80
CA ARG A 91 -3.34 6.82 -0.25
C ARG A 91 -3.50 5.59 -1.13
N ASN A 92 -3.84 4.45 -0.54
CA ASN A 92 -4.12 3.24 -1.30
C ASN A 92 -5.36 3.40 -2.19
N ALA A 93 -6.43 4.03 -1.69
CA ALA A 93 -7.62 4.31 -2.48
C ALA A 93 -7.34 5.24 -3.65
N ILE A 94 -6.69 6.37 -3.39
CA ILE A 94 -6.30 7.36 -4.39
C ILE A 94 -5.45 6.74 -5.50
N ALA A 95 -4.54 5.82 -5.18
CA ALA A 95 -3.71 5.13 -6.17
C ALA A 95 -4.52 4.33 -7.21
N HIS A 96 -5.77 4.00 -6.89
CA HIS A 96 -6.68 3.31 -7.80
C HIS A 96 -7.84 4.21 -8.27
N SER A 97 -7.79 5.52 -8.03
CA SER A 97 -8.84 6.44 -8.50
C SER A 97 -8.99 6.35 -10.02
N PRO A 98 -10.22 6.23 -10.56
CA PRO A 98 -10.43 6.26 -11.99
C PRO A 98 -10.30 7.68 -12.55
N THR A 99 -9.84 7.79 -13.80
CA THR A 99 -9.98 9.03 -14.56
C THR A 99 -11.40 9.11 -15.12
N GLN A 100 -12.11 10.19 -14.80
CA GLN A 100 -13.51 10.39 -15.19
C GLN A 100 -13.77 11.86 -15.50
N SER A 101 -14.75 12.12 -16.36
CA SER A 101 -15.25 13.47 -16.62
C SER A 101 -16.05 14.00 -15.44
N CYS A 102 -15.91 15.30 -15.17
CA CYS A 102 -16.68 16.02 -14.19
C CYS A 102 -16.89 17.48 -14.58
N GLU A 103 -17.99 18.06 -14.08
CA GLU A 103 -18.26 19.48 -14.20
C GLU A 103 -17.94 20.19 -12.87
N ILE A 104 -17.21 21.30 -12.94
CA ILE A 104 -16.76 22.04 -11.75
C ILE A 104 -17.19 23.49 -11.89
N GLN A 105 -17.99 23.97 -10.93
CA GLN A 105 -18.29 25.39 -10.80
C GLN A 105 -17.14 26.10 -10.08
N ILE A 106 -16.53 27.09 -10.73
CA ILE A 106 -15.35 27.80 -10.24
C ILE A 106 -15.72 28.71 -9.06
N ILE A 107 -14.99 28.59 -7.96
CA ILE A 107 -15.01 29.56 -6.85
C ILE A 107 -13.85 30.54 -7.01
N SER A 108 -12.63 30.02 -7.19
CA SER A 108 -11.41 30.81 -7.38
C SER A 108 -10.38 30.04 -8.20
N VAL A 109 -9.42 30.79 -8.77
CA VAL A 109 -8.25 30.23 -9.45
C VAL A 109 -7.01 30.74 -8.75
N GLU A 110 -6.13 29.83 -8.35
CA GLU A 110 -4.93 30.11 -7.58
C GLU A 110 -3.72 29.49 -8.26
N LYS A 111 -2.51 29.94 -7.91
CA LYS A 111 -1.29 29.26 -8.36
C LYS A 111 -1.10 27.96 -7.59
N THR A 112 -0.72 26.89 -8.27
CA THR A 112 -0.45 25.61 -7.60
C THR A 112 0.80 25.73 -6.74
N LEU A 113 0.63 25.66 -5.41
CA LEU A 113 1.73 25.71 -4.44
C LEU A 113 2.51 24.40 -4.38
N THR A 114 1.80 23.27 -4.45
CA THR A 114 2.37 21.92 -4.31
C THR A 114 1.88 21.02 -5.45
N GLY A 115 2.58 21.09 -6.59
CA GLY A 115 2.35 20.25 -7.76
C GLY A 115 3.54 19.30 -8.02
N LYS A 116 3.27 18.15 -8.63
CA LYS A 116 4.30 17.20 -9.11
C LYS A 116 4.23 17.10 -10.64
N GLY A 117 5.37 16.83 -11.27
CA GLY A 117 5.43 16.64 -12.73
C GLY A 117 4.91 17.84 -13.52
N SER A 118 4.00 17.60 -14.47
CA SER A 118 3.36 18.62 -15.32
C SER A 118 2.51 19.63 -14.55
N MET A 119 2.06 19.30 -13.34
CA MET A 119 1.26 20.18 -12.47
C MET A 119 2.13 21.18 -11.69
N LYS A 120 3.45 21.03 -11.71
CA LYS A 120 4.36 21.97 -11.04
C LYS A 120 4.30 23.33 -11.73
N ASN A 121 4.16 24.41 -10.95
CA ASN A 121 3.99 25.78 -11.45
C ASN A 121 2.73 25.99 -12.31
N GLY A 122 1.76 25.06 -12.24
CA GLY A 122 0.45 25.23 -12.86
C GLY A 122 -0.47 26.11 -12.02
N VAL A 123 -1.76 25.90 -12.22
CA VAL A 123 -2.82 26.59 -11.48
C VAL A 123 -3.78 25.58 -10.88
N THR A 124 -4.33 25.95 -9.73
CA THR A 124 -5.35 25.18 -9.03
C THR A 124 -6.65 25.95 -9.09
N VAL A 125 -7.65 25.36 -9.71
CA VAL A 125 -9.03 25.83 -9.66
C VAL A 125 -9.67 25.26 -8.40
N ILE A 126 -10.10 26.14 -7.50
CA ILE A 126 -10.96 25.77 -6.37
C ILE A 126 -12.40 25.89 -6.86
N GLY A 127 -13.17 24.83 -6.73
CA GLY A 127 -14.54 24.81 -7.23
C GLY A 127 -15.41 23.79 -6.54
N LYS A 128 -16.69 23.79 -6.91
CA LYS A 128 -17.66 22.78 -6.49
C LYS A 128 -17.91 21.81 -7.62
N LEU A 129 -17.86 20.52 -7.33
CA LEU A 129 -18.32 19.48 -8.23
C LEU A 129 -19.83 19.65 -8.46
N ARG A 130 -20.28 19.70 -9.71
CA ARG A 130 -21.70 19.75 -10.05
C ARG A 130 -22.28 18.34 -9.93
N GLY A 131 -23.20 18.16 -8.98
CA GLY A 131 -23.88 16.89 -8.72
C GLY A 131 -24.98 17.08 -7.67
N GLU A 132 -25.44 15.98 -7.05
CA GLU A 132 -26.43 16.03 -5.94
C GLU A 132 -25.87 16.69 -4.67
N GLN A 133 -24.55 16.63 -4.49
CA GLN A 133 -23.87 17.22 -3.35
C GLN A 133 -22.85 18.24 -3.85
N ASP A 134 -22.99 19.49 -3.39
CA ASP A 134 -22.07 20.60 -3.65
C ASP A 134 -20.70 20.38 -2.98
N ILE A 135 -19.94 19.38 -3.43
CA ILE A 135 -18.64 19.00 -2.85
C ILE A 135 -17.56 19.96 -3.34
N GLU A 136 -16.84 20.60 -2.42
CA GLU A 136 -15.71 21.47 -2.77
C GLU A 136 -14.43 20.67 -3.05
N ILE A 137 -13.78 20.97 -4.17
CA ILE A 137 -12.58 20.28 -4.67
C ILE A 137 -11.51 21.26 -5.14
N GLU A 138 -10.29 20.75 -5.29
CA GLU A 138 -9.16 21.45 -5.88
C GLU A 138 -8.75 20.75 -7.19
N LEU A 139 -8.98 21.37 -8.35
CA LEU A 139 -8.55 20.84 -9.65
C LEU A 139 -7.22 21.48 -10.05
N ARG A 140 -6.15 20.68 -10.15
CA ARG A 140 -4.85 21.12 -10.67
C ARG A 140 -4.82 20.99 -12.19
N LEU A 141 -4.45 22.09 -12.84
CA LEU A 141 -4.21 22.18 -14.26
C LEU A 141 -2.70 22.23 -14.53
N PRO A 142 -2.23 21.69 -15.66
CA PRO A 142 -0.83 21.66 -16.00
C PRO A 142 -0.26 23.07 -16.27
N SER A 143 1.07 23.21 -16.22
CA SER A 143 1.74 24.52 -16.37
C SER A 143 1.57 25.20 -17.74
N ASP A 144 1.25 24.44 -18.78
CA ASP A 144 0.93 24.95 -20.12
C ASP A 144 -0.51 25.47 -20.24
N ALA A 145 -1.39 25.12 -19.30
CA ALA A 145 -2.78 25.58 -19.22
C ALA A 145 -2.96 26.94 -18.51
N VAL A 146 -1.88 27.53 -18.00
CA VAL A 146 -1.95 28.75 -17.17
C VAL A 146 -2.67 29.89 -17.88
N ASP A 147 -2.34 30.16 -19.14
CA ASP A 147 -2.94 31.28 -19.89
C ASP A 147 -4.46 31.10 -20.08
N GLN A 148 -4.90 29.87 -20.39
CA GLN A 148 -6.31 29.54 -20.54
C GLN A 148 -7.05 29.68 -19.19
N ALA A 149 -6.46 29.14 -18.12
CA ALA A 149 -7.06 29.18 -16.81
C ALA A 149 -7.14 30.60 -16.21
N MET A 150 -6.27 31.52 -16.62
CA MET A 150 -6.38 32.94 -16.24
C MET A 150 -7.63 33.63 -16.84
N SER A 151 -8.24 33.07 -17.88
CA SER A 151 -9.52 33.57 -18.41
C SER A 151 -10.74 33.09 -17.62
N PHE A 152 -10.56 32.13 -16.71
CA PHE A 152 -11.65 31.53 -15.97
C PHE A 152 -12.26 32.53 -14.98
N LYS A 153 -13.59 32.64 -15.03
CA LYS A 153 -14.34 33.52 -14.15
C LYS A 153 -15.02 32.74 -13.02
N PRO A 154 -15.09 33.30 -11.80
CA PRO A 154 -15.90 32.74 -10.73
C PRO A 154 -17.35 32.51 -11.18
N ASN A 155 -17.98 31.48 -10.64
CA ASN A 155 -19.33 30.98 -10.93
C ASN A 155 -19.56 30.37 -12.31
N HIS A 156 -18.56 30.39 -13.22
CA HIS A 156 -18.63 29.62 -14.46
C HIS A 156 -18.35 28.13 -14.23
N VAL A 157 -18.70 27.32 -15.21
CA VAL A 157 -18.50 25.87 -15.17
C VAL A 157 -17.36 25.49 -16.10
N ILE A 158 -16.54 24.56 -15.66
CA ILE A 158 -15.54 23.88 -16.49
C ILE A 158 -15.89 22.41 -16.55
N GLU A 159 -15.74 21.81 -17.72
CA GLU A 159 -15.75 20.36 -17.87
C GLU A 159 -14.30 19.88 -17.84
N ALA A 160 -14.00 18.85 -17.06
CA ALA A 160 -12.66 18.31 -16.95
C ALA A 160 -12.67 16.79 -16.87
N GLU A 161 -11.75 16.16 -17.58
CA GLU A 161 -11.42 14.74 -17.40
C GLU A 161 -10.27 14.65 -16.39
N ALA A 162 -10.57 14.17 -15.18
CA ALA A 162 -9.66 14.26 -14.05
C ALA A 162 -9.63 12.99 -13.19
N GLN A 163 -8.54 12.83 -12.44
CA GLN A 163 -8.33 11.74 -11.49
C GLN A 163 -8.05 12.33 -10.10
N VAL A 164 -8.58 11.71 -9.03
CA VAL A 164 -8.22 12.12 -7.67
C VAL A 164 -6.76 11.71 -7.41
N SER A 165 -5.93 12.69 -7.07
CA SER A 165 -4.49 12.53 -6.90
C SER A 165 -4.02 12.73 -5.46
N ASP A 166 -4.80 13.45 -4.64
CA ASP A 166 -4.51 13.67 -3.23
C ASP A 166 -5.77 14.02 -2.43
N TRP A 167 -5.64 14.04 -1.11
CA TRP A 167 -6.67 14.48 -0.18
C TRP A 167 -6.12 15.54 0.79
N ASN A 168 -6.67 16.76 0.70
CA ASN A 168 -6.37 17.82 1.65
C ASN A 168 -7.15 17.61 2.94
N ALA A 169 -6.51 16.96 3.93
CA ALA A 169 -7.13 16.66 5.22
C ALA A 169 -7.52 17.92 6.01
N GLY A 170 -6.76 19.01 5.91
CA GLY A 170 -7.03 20.25 6.64
C GLY A 170 -8.28 20.97 6.13
N ARG A 171 -8.52 20.93 4.82
CA ARG A 171 -9.70 21.55 4.19
C ARG A 171 -10.84 20.57 3.91
N ARG A 172 -10.61 19.27 4.10
CA ARG A 172 -11.50 18.16 3.71
C ARG A 172 -11.90 18.22 2.23
N ARG A 173 -10.93 18.50 1.35
CA ARG A 173 -11.13 18.62 -0.10
C ARG A 173 -10.31 17.57 -0.82
N ALA A 174 -10.89 16.99 -1.86
CA ALA A 174 -10.13 16.17 -2.79
C ALA A 174 -9.34 17.05 -3.74
N VAL A 175 -8.13 16.60 -4.07
CA VAL A 175 -7.28 17.22 -5.08
C VAL A 175 -7.34 16.34 -6.32
N LEU A 176 -7.75 16.93 -7.43
CA LEU A 176 -7.88 16.27 -8.72
C LEU A 176 -6.79 16.79 -9.67
N ASP A 177 -6.24 15.91 -10.48
CA ASP A 177 -5.33 16.27 -11.56
C ASP A 177 -6.08 16.16 -12.90
N ALA A 178 -6.17 17.28 -13.62
CA ALA A 178 -6.82 17.31 -14.92
C ALA A 178 -5.90 16.71 -16.00
N THR A 179 -6.48 15.87 -16.84
CA THR A 179 -5.86 15.37 -18.06
C THR A 179 -6.35 16.11 -19.29
N LYS A 180 -7.64 16.48 -19.32
CA LYS A 180 -8.27 17.37 -20.30
C LYS A 180 -9.25 18.30 -19.58
N PHE A 181 -9.48 19.49 -20.13
CA PHE A 181 -10.46 20.41 -19.60
C PHE A 181 -10.91 21.42 -20.67
N ASP A 182 -12.17 21.82 -20.59
CA ASP A 182 -12.82 22.78 -21.46
C ASP A 182 -13.61 23.80 -20.63
N TYR A 183 -13.60 25.07 -21.09
CA TYR A 183 -14.30 26.16 -20.43
C TYR A 183 -15.67 26.36 -21.08
N LEU A 184 -16.75 26.22 -20.31
CA LEU A 184 -18.14 26.27 -20.77
C LEU A 184 -18.77 27.69 -20.67
#